data_AF-A0A1I6JC05-F1
#
_entry.id   AF-A0A1I6JC05-F1
#
_cell.length_a   1.000
_cell.length_b   1.000
_cell.length_c   1.000
_cell.angle_alpha   90.00
_cell.angle_beta   90.00
_cell.angle_gamma   90.00
#
_symmetry.space_group_name_H-M   'P 1'
#
loop_
_entity.id
_entity.type
_entity.pdbx_description
1 polymer ?
#
loop_
_entity_poly.entity_id
_entity_poly.type
_entity_poly.pdbx_seq_one_letter_code
_entity_poly.pdbx_strand_id
1 'polypeptide(L)'
;MPDSSTHLPPEFEAAIASLRAASPRAELRVQEIPAPGSLAPFALALSADVSPAATGHGDDSDLGTGRLVLLYDPTEPEAWGGRFRIVCFAQAPLETDIGLDPFLADVAWSWLVDALDARGAAYISASGTATKILSTGFGELARQGDGAQIELRASWTPLDAQIGPHVEGWSELLCMLAGLPPRSEGVTPLPRRRTNRG
;
A
#
# COMPACT_ATOMS: atom_id res chain seq x y z
N MET A 1 31.61 27.31 4.80
CA MET A 1 30.82 26.06 4.77
C MET A 1 30.16 25.92 6.14
N PRO A 2 28.83 25.90 6.26
CA PRO A 2 28.21 25.41 7.47
C PRO A 2 28.09 23.89 7.36
N ASP A 3 28.66 23.23 8.36
CA ASP A 3 28.43 21.84 8.72
C ASP A 3 26.92 21.62 8.89
N SER A 4 26.29 20.95 7.93
CA SER A 4 24.87 20.56 7.98
C SER A 4 24.80 19.08 8.28
N SER A 5 25.27 18.68 9.45
CA SER A 5 24.81 17.46 10.09
C SER A 5 23.33 17.71 10.47
N THR A 6 22.42 17.46 9.53
CA THR A 6 20.99 17.52 9.78
C THR A 6 20.68 16.44 10.81
N HIS A 7 20.71 16.81 12.09
CA HIS A 7 20.36 15.92 13.18
C HIS A 7 18.91 15.49 12.96
N LEU A 8 18.67 14.20 12.83
CA LEU A 8 17.31 13.69 12.75
C LEU A 8 16.56 14.08 14.03
N PRO A 9 15.34 14.64 13.93
CA PRO A 9 14.49 14.87 15.08
C PRO A 9 14.25 13.53 15.80
N PRO A 10 14.38 13.46 17.14
CA PRO A 10 14.23 12.19 17.88
C PRO A 10 12.90 11.49 17.63
N GLU A 11 11.83 12.25 17.39
CA GLU A 11 10.52 11.70 17.07
C GLU A 11 10.47 11.06 15.68
N PHE A 12 11.14 11.67 14.69
CA PHE A 12 11.25 11.08 13.36
C PHE A 12 12.18 9.86 13.35
N GLU A 13 13.23 9.87 14.17
CA GLU A 13 14.08 8.69 14.40
C GLU A 13 13.28 7.53 15.00
N ALA A 14 12.45 7.79 16.01
CA ALA A 14 11.54 6.79 16.58
C ALA A 14 10.54 6.27 15.53
N ALA A 15 10.02 7.15 14.67
CA ALA A 15 9.11 6.78 13.59
C ALA A 15 9.78 5.87 12.55
N ILE A 16 11.03 6.16 12.17
CA ILE A 16 11.82 5.30 11.28
C ILE A 16 12.08 3.94 11.93
N ALA A 17 12.42 3.91 13.22
CA ALA A 17 12.65 2.66 13.95
C ALA A 17 11.38 1.79 13.98
N SER A 18 10.22 2.40 14.26
CA SER A 18 8.92 1.71 14.24
C SER A 18 8.57 1.20 12.83
N LEU A 19 8.77 2.02 11.80
CA LEU A 19 8.55 1.65 10.40
C LEU A 19 9.41 0.44 9.98
N ARG A 20 10.70 0.43 10.36
CA ARG A 20 11.62 -0.68 10.03
C ARG A 20 11.36 -1.95 10.85
N ALA A 21 10.70 -1.82 12.00
CA ALA A 21 10.29 -2.95 12.83
C ALA A 21 8.96 -3.59 12.38
N ALA A 22 8.25 -2.98 11.42
CA ALA A 22 7.01 -3.52 10.87
C ALA A 22 7.20 -4.93 10.31
N SER A 23 6.19 -5.78 10.44
CA SER A 23 6.17 -7.13 9.87
C SER A 23 5.17 -7.21 8.72
N PRO A 24 5.51 -6.70 7.52
CA PRO A 24 4.62 -6.76 6.37
C PRO A 24 4.34 -8.20 5.96
N ARG A 25 3.32 -8.38 5.14
CA ARG A 25 2.95 -9.68 4.58
C ARG A 25 4.12 -10.33 3.83
N ALA A 26 4.41 -11.61 4.13
CA ALA A 26 5.47 -12.39 3.47
C ALA A 26 5.29 -12.52 1.94
N GLU A 27 4.07 -12.28 1.46
CA GLU A 27 3.71 -12.21 0.05
C GLU A 27 4.26 -10.95 -0.65
N LEU A 28 4.63 -9.92 0.11
CA LEU A 28 5.20 -8.67 -0.38
C LEU A 28 6.72 -8.67 -0.27
N ARG A 29 7.37 -8.14 -1.29
CA ARG A 29 8.75 -7.66 -1.19
C ARG A 29 8.72 -6.17 -0.89
N VAL A 30 9.00 -5.80 0.36
CA VAL A 30 9.07 -4.40 0.80
C VAL A 30 10.53 -3.95 0.88
N GLN A 31 10.83 -2.75 0.37
CA GLN A 31 12.17 -2.17 0.42
C GLN A 31 12.12 -0.65 0.57
N GLU A 32 13.12 -0.07 1.23
CA GLU A 32 13.30 1.38 1.31
C GLU A 32 13.80 1.90 -0.04
N ILE A 33 13.22 3.00 -0.50
CA ILE A 33 13.57 3.69 -1.74
C ILE A 33 13.84 5.17 -1.47
N PRO A 34 14.54 5.89 -2.37
CA PRO A 34 14.69 7.34 -2.22
C PRO A 34 13.33 8.03 -2.13
N ALA A 35 13.15 8.84 -1.08
CA ALA A 35 11.93 9.61 -0.91
C ALA A 35 11.80 10.69 -1.99
N PRO A 36 10.58 11.00 -2.47
CA PRO A 36 10.36 12.11 -3.37
C PRO A 36 10.81 13.42 -2.70
N GLY A 37 11.57 14.23 -3.43
CA GLY A 37 12.08 15.50 -2.92
C GLY A 37 10.98 16.52 -2.66
N SER A 38 11.29 17.52 -1.83
CA SER A 38 10.52 18.77 -1.62
C SER A 38 9.15 18.70 -0.93
N LEU A 39 8.69 17.54 -0.48
CA LEU A 39 7.40 17.42 0.22
C LEU A 39 7.47 17.78 1.71
N ALA A 40 8.62 17.55 2.35
CA ALA A 40 8.85 17.76 3.77
C ALA A 40 10.34 17.94 4.06
N PRO A 41 10.72 18.54 5.20
CA PRO A 41 12.11 18.58 5.66
C PRO A 41 12.70 17.19 5.89
N PHE A 42 11.86 16.23 6.29
CA PHE A 42 12.25 14.84 6.55
C PHE A 42 11.26 13.87 5.90
N ALA A 43 11.78 12.85 5.23
CA ALA A 43 10.94 11.85 4.58
C ALA A 43 11.65 10.48 4.47
N LEU A 44 10.86 9.42 4.47
CA LEU A 44 11.28 8.04 4.16
C LEU A 44 10.24 7.41 3.23
N ALA A 45 10.68 6.68 2.22
CA ALA A 45 9.78 6.01 1.30
C ALA A 45 10.03 4.50 1.23
N LEU A 46 8.95 3.74 1.09
CA LEU A 46 8.93 2.31 0.85
C LEU A 46 8.31 2.05 -0.53
N SER A 47 8.82 1.04 -1.22
CA SER A 47 8.12 0.36 -2.31
C SER A 47 7.76 -1.05 -1.89
N ALA A 48 6.65 -1.57 -2.41
CA ALA A 48 6.25 -2.95 -2.21
C ALA A 48 5.71 -3.55 -3.51
N ASP A 49 6.11 -4.79 -3.78
CA ASP A 49 5.65 -5.58 -4.92
C ASP A 49 5.12 -6.93 -4.44
N VAL A 50 3.97 -7.36 -4.93
CA VAL A 50 3.37 -8.66 -4.60
C VAL A 50 4.08 -9.75 -5.40
N SER A 51 4.60 -10.77 -4.72
CA SER A 51 5.37 -11.84 -5.36
C SER A 51 4.48 -12.81 -6.14
N PRO A 52 4.85 -13.21 -7.39
CA PRO A 52 4.15 -14.24 -8.18
C PRO A 52 3.94 -15.57 -7.44
N ALA A 53 4.89 -15.95 -6.59
CA ALA A 53 4.79 -17.18 -5.81
C ALA A 53 3.64 -17.16 -4.79
N ALA A 54 3.18 -15.98 -4.38
CA ALA A 54 2.14 -15.82 -3.36
C ALA A 54 0.73 -16.13 -3.87
N THR A 55 0.45 -15.93 -5.16
CA THR A 55 -0.91 -16.11 -5.72
C THR A 55 -1.15 -17.51 -6.26
N GLY A 56 -0.14 -18.38 -6.30
CA GLY A 56 -0.25 -19.76 -6.77
C GLY A 56 -0.54 -19.91 -8.27
N HIS A 57 -0.64 -18.79 -9.00
CA HIS A 57 -0.70 -18.72 -10.45
C HIS A 57 0.75 -18.55 -10.92
N GLY A 58 1.33 -19.58 -11.52
CA GLY A 58 2.74 -19.61 -11.93
C GLY A 58 3.09 -18.70 -13.11
N ASP A 59 2.37 -17.59 -13.25
CA ASP A 59 2.60 -16.59 -14.28
C ASP A 59 3.24 -15.34 -13.65
N ASP A 60 4.24 -14.79 -14.33
CA ASP A 60 5.06 -13.65 -13.92
C ASP A 60 4.30 -12.31 -14.13
N SER A 61 2.98 -12.33 -13.87
CA SER A 61 2.10 -11.18 -14.08
C SER A 61 2.25 -10.16 -12.96
N ASP A 62 2.15 -8.87 -13.28
CA ASP A 62 2.25 -7.75 -12.33
C ASP A 62 1.10 -7.80 -11.31
N LEU A 63 1.25 -8.53 -10.21
CA LEU A 63 0.13 -8.81 -9.28
C LEU A 63 -0.37 -7.59 -8.51
N GLY A 64 0.50 -6.64 -8.22
CA GLY A 64 0.17 -5.43 -7.50
C GLY A 64 1.42 -4.77 -6.94
N THR A 65 1.46 -3.44 -7.01
CA THR A 65 2.60 -2.65 -6.55
C THR A 65 2.12 -1.46 -5.73
N GLY A 66 2.96 -0.99 -4.82
CA GLY A 66 2.64 0.15 -3.99
C GLY A 66 3.85 0.97 -3.61
N ARG A 67 3.58 2.20 -3.18
CA ARG A 67 4.54 3.07 -2.52
C ARG A 67 3.90 3.70 -1.29
N LEU A 68 4.67 3.82 -0.23
CA LEU A 68 4.29 4.53 0.99
C LEU A 68 5.40 5.53 1.31
N VAL A 69 5.04 6.79 1.51
CA VAL A 69 5.96 7.86 1.89
C VAL A 69 5.54 8.41 3.23
N LEU A 70 6.41 8.26 4.23
CA LEU A 70 6.31 8.93 5.52
C LEU A 70 6.97 10.29 5.41
N LEU A 71 6.22 11.34 5.69
CA LEU A 71 6.66 12.73 5.75
C LEU A 71 6.64 13.20 7.20
N TYR A 72 7.64 13.99 7.58
CA TYR A 72 7.71 14.64 8.88
C TYR A 72 8.15 16.09 8.74
N ASP A 73 7.37 16.98 9.36
CA ASP A 73 7.65 18.40 9.43
C ASP A 73 7.35 18.91 10.86
N PRO A 74 8.38 19.35 11.61
CA PRO A 74 8.19 19.83 12.99
C PRO A 74 7.37 21.12 13.08
N THR A 75 7.14 21.81 11.96
CA THR A 75 6.32 23.04 11.91
C THR A 75 4.82 22.75 11.93
N GLU A 76 4.42 21.48 11.79
CA GLU A 76 3.02 21.05 11.76
C GLU A 76 2.20 21.79 10.70
N PRO A 77 2.42 21.49 9.40
CA PRO A 77 1.66 22.12 8.33
C PRO A 77 0.15 21.94 8.54
N GLU A 78 -0.62 23.03 8.48
CA GLU A 78 -2.07 23.03 8.74
C GLU A 78 -2.82 21.99 7.88
N ALA A 79 -2.41 21.83 6.61
CA ALA A 79 -3.00 20.87 5.69
C ALA A 79 -2.82 19.40 6.11
N TRP A 80 -1.89 19.10 7.02
CA TRP A 80 -1.68 17.76 7.56
C TRP A 80 -2.46 17.55 8.85
N GLY A 81 -2.69 18.61 9.64
CA GLY A 81 -3.29 18.46 10.97
C GLY A 81 -2.43 17.65 11.94
N GLY A 82 -1.11 17.70 11.76
CA GLY A 82 -0.13 16.98 12.57
C GLY A 82 1.28 17.09 11.98
N ARG A 83 2.28 16.68 12.76
CA ARG A 83 3.71 16.70 12.33
C ARG A 83 4.05 15.61 11.31
N PHE A 84 3.23 14.55 11.25
CA PHE A 84 3.39 13.45 10.30
C PHE A 84 2.37 13.52 9.18
N ARG A 85 2.75 13.02 8.01
CA ARG A 85 1.81 12.69 6.94
C ARG A 85 2.28 11.45 6.23
N ILE A 86 1.39 10.49 6.04
CA ILE A 86 1.64 9.38 5.12
C ILE A 86 0.92 9.68 3.81
N VAL A 87 1.62 9.45 2.70
CA VAL A 87 1.06 9.42 1.36
C VAL A 87 1.30 8.03 0.79
N CYS A 88 0.26 7.38 0.30
CA CYS A 88 0.35 6.07 -0.30
C CYS A 88 -0.19 6.05 -1.73
N PHE A 89 0.39 5.16 -2.51
CA PHE A 89 -0.04 4.76 -3.83
C PHE A 89 -0.10 3.22 -3.86
N ALA A 90 -1.15 2.67 -4.44
CA ALA A 90 -1.30 1.25 -4.68
C ALA A 90 -1.96 1.03 -6.04
N GLN A 91 -1.51 0.05 -6.79
CA GLN A 91 -2.10 -0.33 -8.06
C GLN A 91 -2.09 -1.85 -8.23
N ALA A 92 -3.11 -2.39 -8.87
CA ALA A 92 -3.18 -3.80 -9.25
C ALA A 92 -4.00 -3.97 -10.53
N PRO A 93 -3.63 -4.91 -11.41
CA PRO A 93 -4.48 -5.31 -12.52
C PRO A 93 -5.74 -5.99 -12.00
N LEU A 94 -6.80 -5.94 -12.79
CA LEU A 94 -8.07 -6.56 -12.50
C LEU A 94 -8.57 -7.33 -13.70
N GLU A 95 -9.38 -8.35 -13.43
CA GLU A 95 -10.25 -8.92 -14.44
C GLU A 95 -11.27 -7.86 -14.90
N THR A 96 -11.57 -7.84 -16.20
CA THR A 96 -12.39 -6.78 -16.82
C THR A 96 -13.79 -6.70 -16.21
N ASP A 97 -14.38 -7.83 -15.84
CA ASP A 97 -15.71 -7.90 -15.21
C ASP A 97 -15.71 -7.28 -13.81
N ILE A 98 -14.66 -7.50 -13.01
CA ILE A 98 -14.46 -6.84 -11.71
C ILE A 98 -14.26 -5.34 -11.90
N GLY A 99 -13.50 -4.91 -12.92
CA GLY A 99 -13.28 -3.49 -13.22
C GLY A 99 -14.56 -2.71 -13.53
N LEU A 100 -15.60 -3.39 -14.02
CA LEU A 100 -16.91 -2.82 -14.31
C LEU A 100 -17.81 -2.68 -13.07
N ASP A 101 -17.45 -3.30 -11.93
CA ASP A 101 -18.23 -3.22 -10.70
C ASP A 101 -18.33 -1.76 -10.20
N PRO A 102 -19.54 -1.19 -10.03
CA PRO A 102 -19.70 0.17 -9.53
C PRO A 102 -19.15 0.38 -8.11
N PHE A 103 -19.10 -0.66 -7.27
CA PHE A 103 -18.71 -0.56 -5.85
C PHE A 103 -17.22 -0.77 -5.59
N LEU A 104 -16.46 -1.21 -6.59
CA LEU A 104 -15.04 -1.54 -6.44
C LEU A 104 -14.22 -0.40 -5.81
N ALA A 105 -14.52 0.86 -6.15
CA ALA A 105 -13.84 2.02 -5.60
C ALA A 105 -14.08 2.18 -4.09
N ASP A 106 -15.33 2.02 -3.66
CA ASP A 106 -15.73 2.11 -2.24
C ASP A 106 -15.13 0.95 -1.44
N VAL A 107 -15.11 -0.26 -2.03
CA VAL A 107 -14.51 -1.46 -1.43
C VAL A 107 -13.00 -1.31 -1.28
N ALA A 108 -12.30 -0.81 -2.30
CA ALA A 108 -10.86 -0.57 -2.20
C ALA A 108 -10.52 0.47 -1.13
N TRP A 109 -11.36 1.49 -0.97
CA TRP A 109 -11.21 2.46 0.11
C TRP A 109 -11.46 1.83 1.49
N SER A 110 -12.53 1.04 1.65
CA SER A 110 -12.83 0.38 2.92
C SER A 110 -11.72 -0.59 3.32
N TRP A 111 -11.14 -1.33 2.36
CA TRP A 111 -9.98 -2.19 2.61
C TRP A 111 -8.79 -1.46 3.22
N LEU A 112 -8.51 -0.23 2.80
CA LEU A 112 -7.44 0.57 3.42
C LEU A 112 -7.80 0.92 4.87
N VAL A 113 -9.00 1.46 5.09
CA VAL A 113 -9.46 1.90 6.41
C VAL A 113 -9.52 0.71 7.38
N ASP A 114 -10.19 -0.36 7.00
CA ASP A 114 -10.33 -1.58 7.79
C ASP A 114 -8.97 -2.21 8.12
N ALA A 115 -8.03 -2.19 7.16
CA ALA A 115 -6.68 -2.73 7.40
C ALA A 115 -5.86 -1.87 8.36
N LEU A 116 -5.98 -0.53 8.30
CA LEU A 116 -5.33 0.36 9.27
C LEU A 116 -5.92 0.14 10.67
N ASP A 117 -7.25 0.07 10.78
CA ASP A 117 -7.96 -0.13 12.04
C ASP A 117 -7.64 -1.50 12.65
N ALA A 118 -7.64 -2.57 11.85
CA ALA A 118 -7.32 -3.93 12.30
C ALA A 118 -5.86 -4.07 12.80
N ARG A 119 -4.94 -3.24 12.30
CA ARG A 119 -3.55 -3.19 12.76
C ARG A 119 -3.34 -2.26 13.96
N GLY A 120 -4.38 -1.56 14.40
CA GLY A 120 -4.31 -0.62 15.52
C GLY A 120 -3.56 0.67 15.17
N ALA A 121 -3.55 1.08 13.90
CA ALA A 121 -2.92 2.31 13.48
C ALA A 121 -3.68 3.53 14.02
N ALA A 122 -2.98 4.44 14.72
CA ALA A 122 -3.58 5.65 15.26
C ALA A 122 -3.46 6.80 14.23
N TYR A 123 -4.56 7.19 13.59
CA TYR A 123 -4.55 8.23 12.57
C TYR A 123 -5.79 9.13 12.57
N ILE A 124 -5.66 10.26 11.89
CA ILE A 124 -6.76 11.15 11.51
C ILE A 124 -6.62 11.58 10.04
N SER A 125 -7.62 12.33 9.56
CA SER A 125 -7.55 13.04 8.27
C SER A 125 -7.22 12.13 7.09
N ALA A 126 -7.77 10.90 7.10
CA ALA A 126 -7.68 9.98 5.98
C ALA A 126 -8.49 10.52 4.79
N SER A 127 -7.84 10.57 3.64
CA SER A 127 -8.43 11.01 2.39
C SER A 127 -7.76 10.31 1.22
N GLY A 128 -8.46 10.21 0.09
CA GLY A 128 -7.91 9.56 -1.08
C GLY A 128 -8.88 9.48 -2.26
N THR A 129 -8.41 8.83 -3.31
CA THR A 129 -9.14 8.55 -4.55
C THR A 129 -8.83 7.13 -5.00
N ALA A 130 -9.86 6.38 -5.37
CA ALA A 130 -9.74 5.13 -6.10
C ALA A 130 -10.15 5.37 -7.57
N THR A 131 -9.26 5.06 -8.50
CA THR A 131 -9.45 5.25 -9.93
C THR A 131 -9.49 3.88 -10.61
N LYS A 132 -10.54 3.65 -11.40
CA LYS A 132 -10.66 2.47 -12.26
C LYS A 132 -10.24 2.85 -13.67
N ILE A 133 -9.33 2.10 -14.26
CA ILE A 133 -8.87 2.27 -15.64
C ILE A 133 -9.42 1.09 -16.42
N LEU A 134 -10.20 1.37 -17.45
CA LEU A 134 -10.73 0.38 -18.39
C LEU A 134 -10.16 0.67 -19.77
N SER A 135 -9.59 -0.34 -20.41
CA SER A 135 -9.04 -0.25 -21.76
C SER A 135 -9.71 -1.28 -22.67
N THR A 136 -9.98 -0.87 -23.91
CA THR A 136 -10.45 -1.77 -24.97
C THR A 136 -9.45 -1.74 -26.11
N GLY A 137 -8.93 -2.90 -26.48
CA GLY A 137 -7.99 -3.05 -27.58
C GLY A 137 -8.68 -2.89 -28.93
N PHE A 138 -8.14 -2.01 -29.79
CA PHE A 138 -8.56 -1.87 -31.19
C PHE A 138 -7.36 -2.03 -32.12
N GLY A 139 -7.59 -2.39 -33.39
CA GLY A 139 -6.53 -2.55 -34.39
C GLY A 139 -5.52 -3.63 -33.99
N GLU A 140 -4.23 -3.29 -33.95
CA GLU A 140 -3.15 -4.20 -33.54
C GLU A 140 -3.30 -4.70 -32.09
N LEU A 141 -3.93 -3.91 -31.22
CA LEU A 141 -4.18 -4.27 -29.82
C LEU A 141 -5.46 -5.09 -29.64
N ALA A 142 -6.27 -5.29 -30.69
CA ALA A 142 -7.49 -6.10 -30.60
C ALA A 142 -7.19 -7.55 -30.16
N ARG A 143 -5.98 -8.05 -30.46
CA ARG A 143 -5.54 -9.38 -30.05
C ARG A 143 -5.18 -9.49 -28.55
N GLN A 144 -4.96 -8.35 -27.88
CA GLN A 144 -4.71 -8.27 -26.44
C GLN A 144 -6.01 -8.21 -25.63
N GLY A 145 -7.13 -7.78 -26.24
CA GLY A 145 -8.45 -7.75 -25.61
C GLY A 145 -8.70 -6.50 -24.77
N ASP A 146 -9.64 -6.61 -23.83
CA ASP A 146 -9.95 -5.58 -22.85
C ASP A 146 -9.05 -5.73 -21.62
N GLY A 147 -8.76 -4.62 -20.94
CA GLY A 147 -7.98 -4.59 -19.71
C GLY A 147 -8.66 -3.76 -18.64
N ALA A 148 -8.38 -4.11 -17.37
CA ALA A 148 -8.81 -3.33 -16.23
C ALA A 148 -7.68 -3.20 -15.21
N GLN A 149 -7.65 -2.06 -14.52
CA GLN A 149 -6.71 -1.77 -13.45
C GLN A 149 -7.37 -0.88 -12.41
N ILE A 150 -7.01 -1.05 -11.14
CA ILE A 150 -7.34 -0.12 -10.06
C ILE A 150 -6.08 0.59 -9.56
N GLU A 151 -6.24 1.87 -9.27
CA GLU A 151 -5.24 2.71 -8.64
C GLU A 151 -5.85 3.40 -7.41
N LEU A 152 -5.25 3.20 -6.24
CA LEU A 152 -5.59 3.92 -5.01
C LEU A 152 -4.48 4.93 -4.69
N ARG A 153 -4.85 6.19 -4.53
CA ARG A 153 -4.01 7.22 -3.92
C ARG A 153 -4.65 7.65 -2.63
N ALA A 154 -3.94 7.57 -1.52
CA ALA A 154 -4.47 7.99 -0.23
C ALA A 154 -3.42 8.71 0.60
N SER A 155 -3.89 9.40 1.62
CA SER A 155 -3.03 10.04 2.60
C SER A 155 -3.77 10.19 3.92
N TRP A 156 -3.03 10.09 5.03
CA TRP A 156 -3.56 10.21 6.38
C TRP A 156 -2.46 10.74 7.31
N THR A 157 -2.87 11.15 8.50
CA THR A 157 -1.98 11.77 9.49
C THR A 157 -1.83 10.82 10.68
N PRO A 158 -0.69 10.15 10.83
CA PRO A 158 -0.36 9.41 12.06
C PRO A 158 -0.40 10.32 13.27
N LEU A 159 -0.94 9.82 14.38
CA LEU A 159 -1.06 10.57 15.64
C LEU A 159 0.20 10.46 16.51
N ASP A 160 1.07 9.49 16.24
CA ASP A 160 2.31 9.26 16.97
C ASP A 160 3.40 8.66 16.07
N ALA A 161 4.55 8.35 16.67
CA ALA A 161 5.69 7.75 15.99
C ALA A 161 5.56 6.21 15.82
N GLN A 162 4.43 5.58 16.15
CA GLN A 162 4.20 4.14 15.93
C GLN A 162 3.77 3.89 14.48
N ILE A 163 4.73 4.01 13.55
CA ILE A 163 4.47 3.89 12.11
C ILE A 163 4.30 2.43 11.65
N GLY A 164 4.82 1.45 12.41
CA GLY A 164 4.73 0.02 12.08
C GLY A 164 3.32 -0.45 11.68
N PRO A 165 2.29 -0.24 12.52
CA PRO A 165 0.89 -0.54 12.19
C PRO A 165 0.38 0.03 10.86
N HIS A 166 0.81 1.24 10.48
CA HIS A 166 0.39 1.86 9.23
C HIS A 166 1.01 1.15 8.02
N VAL A 167 2.27 0.70 8.12
CA VAL A 167 2.95 -0.09 7.07
C VAL A 167 2.29 -1.45 6.91
N GLU A 168 1.93 -2.09 8.02
CA GLU A 168 1.25 -3.38 8.01
C GLU A 168 -0.17 -3.29 7.43
N GLY A 169 -0.93 -2.23 7.75
CA GLY A 169 -2.26 -1.99 7.17
C GLY A 169 -2.17 -1.73 5.66
N TRP A 170 -1.24 -0.89 5.23
CA TRP A 170 -0.95 -0.69 3.81
C TRP A 170 -0.51 -1.98 3.10
N SER A 171 0.22 -2.86 3.78
CA SER A 171 0.63 -4.16 3.25
C SER A 171 -0.57 -5.10 3.04
N GLU A 172 -1.54 -5.12 3.96
CA GLU A 172 -2.78 -5.88 3.78
C GLU A 172 -3.59 -5.38 2.59
N LEU A 173 -3.71 -4.06 2.43
CA LEU A 173 -4.36 -3.45 1.26
C LEU A 173 -3.74 -3.96 -0.05
N LEU A 174 -2.41 -3.93 -0.18
CA LEU A 174 -1.74 -4.38 -1.40
C LEU A 174 -2.03 -5.84 -1.73
N CYS A 175 -2.04 -6.70 -0.71
CA CYS A 175 -2.39 -8.09 -0.89
C CYS A 175 -3.85 -8.27 -1.30
N MET A 176 -4.79 -7.54 -0.69
CA MET A 176 -6.21 -7.60 -1.07
C MET A 176 -6.46 -7.10 -2.50
N LEU A 177 -5.80 -6.01 -2.90
CA LEU A 177 -5.86 -5.51 -4.29
C LEU A 177 -5.32 -6.53 -5.29
N ALA A 178 -4.31 -7.31 -4.91
CA ALA A 178 -3.76 -8.42 -5.69
C ALA A 178 -4.57 -9.72 -5.60
N GLY A 179 -5.77 -9.69 -5.00
CA GLY A 179 -6.67 -10.84 -4.88
C GLY A 179 -6.30 -11.85 -3.80
N LEU A 180 -5.33 -11.55 -2.94
CA LEU A 180 -5.01 -12.39 -1.79
C LEU A 180 -6.02 -12.15 -0.66
N PRO A 181 -6.49 -13.20 0.03
CA PRO A 181 -7.44 -13.03 1.12
C PRO A 181 -6.83 -12.20 2.26
N PRO A 182 -7.64 -11.38 2.97
CA PRO A 182 -7.18 -10.67 4.15
C PRO A 182 -6.72 -11.67 5.21
N ARG A 183 -5.68 -11.33 5.97
CA ARG A 183 -5.30 -12.12 7.16
C ARG A 183 -6.33 -11.89 8.25
N SER A 184 -7.29 -12.79 8.38
CA SER A 184 -8.17 -12.81 9.55
C SER A 184 -7.35 -13.18 10.78
N GLU A 185 -7.54 -12.51 11.91
CA GLU A 185 -7.10 -13.05 13.20
C GLU A 185 -7.79 -14.40 13.41
N GLY A 186 -7.05 -15.51 13.29
CA GLY A 186 -7.51 -16.84 13.72
C GLY A 186 -7.94 -17.85 12.66
N VAL A 187 -7.82 -17.58 11.35
CA VAL A 187 -8.07 -18.61 10.33
C VAL A 187 -6.82 -18.89 9.53
N THR A 188 -6.13 -19.98 9.87
CA THR A 188 -5.09 -20.56 9.02
C THR A 188 -5.75 -21.04 7.72
N PRO A 189 -5.29 -20.60 6.53
CA PRO A 189 -5.81 -21.12 5.28
C PRO A 189 -5.57 -22.64 5.23
N LEU A 190 -6.63 -23.42 5.06
CA LEU A 190 -6.51 -24.87 4.90
C LEU A 190 -5.66 -25.17 3.65
N PRO A 191 -4.63 -26.02 3.72
CA PRO A 191 -3.84 -26.36 2.55
C PRO A 191 -4.73 -26.99 1.49
N ARG A 192 -4.77 -26.40 0.30
CA ARG A 192 -5.53 -26.88 -0.86
C ARG A 192 -4.96 -28.24 -1.26
N ARG A 193 -5.61 -29.32 -0.83
CA ARG A 193 -5.19 -30.71 -1.12
C ARG A 193 -5.26 -30.93 -2.63
N ARG A 194 -4.11 -30.96 -3.32
CA ARG A 194 -4.00 -31.45 -4.70
C ARG A 194 -4.49 -32.90 -4.72
N THR A 195 -5.70 -33.13 -5.21
CA THR A 195 -6.13 -34.46 -5.62
C THR A 195 -5.39 -34.81 -6.90
N ASN A 196 -4.29 -35.54 -6.76
CA ASN A 196 -3.67 -36.21 -7.89
C ASN A 196 -4.62 -37.35 -8.30
N ARG A 197 -5.39 -37.15 -9.37
CA ARG A 197 -6.08 -38.26 -10.04
C ARG A 197 -5.08 -38.85 -11.03
N GLY A 198 -4.65 -40.07 -10.74
CA GLY A 198 -3.98 -40.94 -11.71
C GLY A 198 -4.96 -41.52 -12.72
#